data_AF-A0A7Y4XU85-F1
#
_entry.id   AF-A0A7Y4XU85-F1
#
_cell.length_a   1.000
_cell.length_b   1.000
_cell.length_c   1.000
_cell.angle_alpha   90.00
_cell.angle_beta   90.00
_cell.angle_gamma   90.00
#
_symmetry.space_group_name_H-M   'P 1'
#
loop_
_entity.id
_entity.type
_entity.pdbx_description
1 polymer ?
#
loop_
_entity_poly.entity_id
_entity_poly.type
_entity_poly.pdbx_seq_one_letter_code
_entity_poly.pdbx_strand_id
1 'polypeptide(L)' 'GMLPKNSLGRAMFKKLKVYAGPEHDHQAQQPKVLEI' A
#
# COMPACT_ATOMS: atom_id res chain seq x y z
N GLY A 1 2.63 -15.38 -12.78
CA GLY A 1 2.24 -13.96 -12.68
C GLY A 1 3.09 -13.13 -13.61
N MET A 2 2.67 -11.90 -13.90
CA MET A 2 3.35 -10.99 -14.83
C MET A 2 4.62 -10.34 -14.26
N LEU A 3 4.93 -10.58 -12.98
CA LEU A 3 6.14 -10.07 -12.34
C LEU A 3 7.37 -10.96 -12.61
N PRO A 4 8.57 -10.37 -12.66
CA PRO A 4 9.83 -11.11 -12.75
C PRO A 4 10.00 -12.12 -11.61
N LYS A 5 10.55 -13.30 -11.92
CA LYS A 5 10.75 -14.39 -10.94
C LYS A 5 12.08 -14.24 -10.19
N ASN A 6 12.29 -13.13 -9.48
CA ASN A 6 13.50 -12.84 -8.70
C ASN A 6 13.19 -12.15 -7.36
N SER A 7 14.24 -11.82 -6.58
CA SER A 7 14.12 -11.14 -5.28
C SER A 7 13.42 -9.79 -5.39
N LEU A 8 13.75 -9.00 -6.41
CA LEU A 8 13.11 -7.73 -6.72
C LEU A 8 11.61 -7.91 -7.02
N GLY A 9 11.24 -8.88 -7.85
CA GLY A 9 9.84 -9.17 -8.18
C GLY A 9 9.02 -9.56 -6.94
N ARG A 10 9.62 -10.31 -6.00
CA ARG A 10 8.99 -10.61 -4.71
C ARG A 10 8.83 -9.34 -3.85
N ALA A 11 9.80 -8.43 -3.86
CA ALA A 11 9.68 -7.14 -3.16
C ALA A 11 8.60 -6.24 -3.79
N MET A 12 8.50 -6.20 -5.12
CA MET A 12 7.44 -5.48 -5.84
C MET A 12 6.06 -6.02 -5.50
N PHE A 13 5.89 -7.34 -5.45
CA PHE A 13 4.61 -7.97 -5.10
C PHE A 13 4.09 -7.53 -3.72
N LYS A 14 4.96 -7.33 -2.73
CA LYS A 14 4.58 -6.89 -1.37
C LYS A 14 3.99 -5.48 -1.30
N LYS A 15 4.24 -4.64 -2.31
CA LYS A 15 3.71 -3.26 -2.38
C LYS A 15 2.24 -3.23 -2.82
N LEU A 16 1.77 -4.26 -3.53
CA LEU A 16 0.39 -4.33 -3.97
C LEU A 16 -0.50 -4.73 -2.78
N LYS A 17 -1.47 -3.88 -2.44
CA LYS A 17 -2.51 -4.16 -1.46
C LYS A 17 -3.83 -4.27 -2.19
N VAL A 18 -4.46 -5.45 -2.14
CA VAL A 18 -5.75 -5.72 -2.79
C VAL A 18 -6.80 -5.84 -1.70
N TYR A 19 -7.82 -4.99 -1.76
CA TYR A 19 -8.96 -5.02 -0.86
C TYR A 19 -10.20 -5.43 -1.67
N ALA A 20 -11.09 -6.20 -1.06
CA ALA A 20 -12.39 -6.52 -1.65
C ALA A 20 -13.40 -5.43 -1.24
N GLY A 21 -14.21 -4.95 -2.19
CA GLY A 21 -15.15 -3.85 -1.95
C GLY A 21 -14.50 -2.46 -2.04
N PRO A 22 -15.25 -1.39 -1.70
CA PRO A 22 -14.81 -0.01 -1.91
C PRO A 22 -13.89 0.54 -0.80
N GLU A 23 -13.77 -0.16 0.32
CA GLU A 23 -13.03 0.31 1.49
C GLU A 23 -11.54 -0.07 1.40
N HIS A 24 -10.66 0.88 1.74
CA HIS A 24 -9.23 0.65 1.88
C HIS A 24 -8.60 1.63 2.90
N ASP A 25 -7.60 1.16 3.65
CA ASP A 25 -6.88 1.98 4.65
C ASP A 25 -5.94 3.03 4.04
N HIS A 26 -5.94 3.18 2.70
CA HIS A 26 -5.18 4.22 2.00
C HIS A 26 -5.87 5.58 2.08
N GLN A 27 -6.18 6.03 3.30
CA GLN A 27 -6.64 7.40 3.52
C GLN A 27 -5.47 8.36 3.36
N ALA A 28 -5.77 9.56 2.86
CA ALA A 28 -4.79 10.64 2.81
C ALA A 28 -4.31 10.99 4.23
N GLN A 29 -3.18 11.69 4.31
CA GLN A 29 -2.62 12.11 5.59
C GLN A 29 -3.67 12.90 6.40
N GLN A 30 -3.83 12.57 7.67
CA GLN A 30 -4.65 13.31 8.63
C GLN A 30 -3.73 14.06 9.60
N PRO A 31 -3.26 15.28 9.24
CA PRO A 31 -2.41 16.06 10.12
C PRO A 31 -3.17 16.38 11.42
N LYS A 32 -2.51 16.14 12.56
CA LYS A 32 -3.05 16.51 13.87
C LYS A 32 -2.69 17.97 14.15
N VAL A 33 -3.66 18.72 14.67
CA VAL A 33 -3.42 20.07 15.19
C VAL A 33 -2.59 19.93 16.47
N LEU A 34 -1.47 20.64 16.55
CA LEU A 34 -0.66 20.77 17.75
C LEU A 34 -1.12 22.03 18.49
N GLU A 35 -1.51 21.91 19.76
CA GLU A 35 -1.63 23.07 20.66
C GLU A 35 -0.22 23.42 21.16
N ILE A 36 0.21 24.67 20.95
CA ILE A 36 1.49 25.24 21.39
C ILE A 36 1.23 26.17 22.56
#